data_AF-A0AAN6YBV8-F1
#
_entry.id   AF-A0AAN6YBV8-F1
#
_cell.length_a   1.000
_cell.length_b   1.000
_cell.length_c   1.000
_cell.angle_alpha   90.00
_cell.angle_beta   90.00
_cell.angle_gamma   90.00
#
_symmetry.space_group_name_H-M   'P 1'
#
loop_
_entity.id
_entity.type
_entity.pdbx_description
1 polymer ?
#
loop_
_entity_poly.entity_id
_entity_poly.type
_entity_poly.pdbx_seq_one_letter_code
_entity_poly.pdbx_strand_id
1 'polypeptide(L)'
;MEETDRLNYIKAVQCLYTIDAGFDRETMPGARSRYDDFVGTHLLQTPSIHFDGLFLAFHRHYLHQYTLALQDECDYYGPVPYWDWSKFWKDPLQAAVLDGSDTSFGSDGEYIPNRNDSIVKFPHAPEVIIPPGTGGGCLKDGPFKDYKMNLGPVLLEPQGPDGGRGFNPRCINRDISKLMAGNSRPSNLTKVLAAKDLGEFNLLIDDAASGVHTNGHFQLGGIQLDPFVSPSDPIFWLHHGMIDYLWSVWQGQDYAGRRDQVWGTGTIGNIPPSDNVTLDTLINFEVLSDGPRPVREFVSTIEGPYCYVYE
;
A
#
# COMPACT_ATOMS: atom_id res chain seq x y z
N MET A 1 -5.29 -19.95 2.43
CA MET A 1 -4.65 -19.71 3.74
C MET A 1 -5.59 -20.21 4.83
N GLU A 2 -5.12 -21.19 5.59
CA GLU A 2 -5.83 -21.79 6.71
C GLU A 2 -6.03 -20.76 7.83
N GLU A 3 -7.00 -21.00 8.72
CA GLU A 3 -7.32 -20.07 9.82
C GLU A 3 -6.10 -19.81 10.73
N THR A 4 -5.36 -20.86 11.08
CA THR A 4 -4.15 -20.76 11.90
C THR A 4 -3.07 -19.87 11.27
N ASP A 5 -2.86 -19.97 9.96
CA ASP A 5 -1.88 -19.14 9.26
C ASP A 5 -2.30 -17.66 9.30
N ARG A 6 -3.60 -17.38 9.12
CA ARG A 6 -4.12 -16.00 9.23
C ARG A 6 -3.88 -15.42 10.61
N LEU A 7 -4.20 -16.19 11.66
CA LEU A 7 -4.00 -15.77 13.05
C LEU A 7 -2.51 -15.52 13.35
N ASN A 8 -1.62 -16.40 12.86
CA ASN A 8 -0.18 -16.25 13.04
C ASN A 8 0.35 -14.99 12.32
N TYR A 9 -0.11 -14.73 11.09
CA TYR A 9 0.26 -13.52 10.36
C TYR A 9 -0.21 -12.26 11.10
N ILE A 10 -1.48 -12.22 11.51
CA ILE A 10 -2.05 -11.10 12.26
C ILE A 10 -1.26 -10.85 13.54
N LYS A 11 -0.92 -11.90 14.29
CA LYS A 11 -0.09 -11.78 15.51
C LYS A 11 1.28 -11.18 15.22
N ALA A 12 1.91 -11.55 14.10
CA ALA A 12 3.19 -10.99 13.70
C ALA A 12 3.08 -9.50 13.34
N VAL A 13 2.03 -9.10 12.62
CA VAL A 13 1.75 -7.68 12.35
C VAL A 13 1.58 -6.90 13.65
N GLN A 14 0.80 -7.45 14.59
CA GLN A 14 0.58 -6.87 15.90
C GLN A 14 1.87 -6.72 16.71
N CYS A 15 2.80 -7.68 16.57
CA CYS A 15 4.12 -7.60 17.20
C CYS A 15 4.93 -6.38 16.73
N LEU A 16 4.86 -5.99 15.44
CA LEU A 16 5.57 -4.80 14.94
C LEU A 16 5.14 -3.49 15.62
N TYR A 17 3.93 -3.43 16.19
CA TYR A 17 3.49 -2.28 16.98
C TYR A 17 4.10 -2.23 18.39
N THR A 18 4.74 -3.30 18.84
CA THR A 18 5.30 -3.43 20.20
C THR A 18 6.81 -3.16 20.26
N ILE A 19 7.47 -3.13 19.11
CA ILE A 19 8.90 -2.87 19.00
C ILE A 19 9.09 -1.38 18.76
N ASP A 20 10.06 -0.75 19.45
CA ASP A 20 10.33 0.68 19.33
C ASP A 20 10.70 1.09 17.90
N ALA A 21 10.25 2.27 17.48
CA ALA A 21 10.62 2.87 16.20
C ALA A 21 12.13 3.12 16.09
N GLY A 22 12.68 2.88 14.90
CA GLY A 22 14.05 3.16 14.51
C GLY A 22 14.28 4.59 14.02
N PHE A 23 13.24 5.29 13.54
CA PHE A 23 13.36 6.72 13.24
C PHE A 23 13.72 7.54 14.49
N ASP A 24 14.64 8.49 14.30
CA ASP A 24 14.90 9.50 15.31
C ASP A 24 13.71 10.48 15.42
N ARG A 25 13.63 11.14 16.58
CA ARG A 25 12.52 12.04 16.92
C ARG A 25 12.57 13.39 16.21
N GLU A 26 13.67 13.74 15.55
CA GLU A 26 13.79 14.95 14.74
C GLU A 26 13.23 14.70 13.33
N THR A 27 13.56 13.56 12.74
CA THR A 27 13.07 13.14 11.42
C THR A 27 11.59 12.78 11.45
N MET A 28 11.18 11.94 12.40
CA MET A 28 9.80 11.44 12.53
C MET A 28 9.29 11.53 13.97
N PRO A 29 8.92 12.73 14.47
CA PRO A 29 8.53 12.94 15.87
C PRO A 29 7.37 12.06 16.34
N GLY A 30 6.49 11.66 15.42
CA GLY A 30 5.30 10.85 15.66
C GLY A 30 5.53 9.34 15.71
N ALA A 31 6.61 8.80 15.14
CA ALA A 31 6.81 7.35 15.07
C ALA A 31 6.97 6.72 16.47
N ARG A 32 6.20 5.71 16.85
CA ARG A 32 6.32 5.04 18.16
C ARG A 32 6.79 3.61 18.04
N SER A 33 6.49 2.95 16.93
CA SER A 33 6.75 1.53 16.74
C SER A 33 7.51 1.22 15.45
N ARG A 34 8.03 0.01 15.31
CA ARG A 34 8.57 -0.51 14.04
C ARG A 34 7.54 -0.44 12.92
N TYR A 35 6.26 -0.65 13.23
CA TYR A 35 5.19 -0.43 12.26
C TYR A 35 5.15 1.03 11.76
N ASP A 36 5.40 2.01 12.64
CA ASP A 36 5.48 3.42 12.23
C ASP A 36 6.75 3.73 11.40
N ASP A 37 7.81 2.92 11.46
CA ASP A 37 8.98 3.08 10.57
C ASP A 37 8.60 2.80 9.11
N PHE A 38 7.75 1.81 8.88
CA PHE A 38 7.19 1.55 7.56
C PHE A 38 6.34 2.74 7.10
N VAL A 39 5.37 3.17 7.91
CA VAL A 39 4.52 4.33 7.58
C VAL A 39 5.34 5.59 7.33
N GLY A 40 6.35 5.86 8.16
CA GLY A 40 7.23 7.02 8.05
C GLY A 40 8.10 7.00 6.80
N THR A 41 8.64 5.83 6.45
CA THR A 41 9.42 5.64 5.21
C THR A 41 8.56 5.91 3.98
N HIS A 42 7.36 5.35 3.96
CA HIS A 42 6.41 5.60 2.86
C HIS A 42 6.05 7.08 2.76
N LEU A 43 5.73 7.74 3.88
CA LEU A 43 5.44 9.18 3.93
C LEU A 43 6.57 10.01 3.32
N LEU A 44 7.83 9.74 3.69
CA LEU A 44 8.97 10.49 3.18
C LEU A 44 9.23 10.24 1.69
N GLN A 45 8.98 9.01 1.22
CA GLN A 45 9.28 8.58 -0.14
C GLN A 45 8.13 8.80 -1.12
N THR A 46 6.89 9.04 -0.68
CA THR A 46 5.70 9.26 -1.53
C THR A 46 5.93 10.16 -2.76
N PRO A 47 6.67 11.29 -2.68
CA PRO A 47 6.93 12.14 -3.85
C PRO A 47 7.71 11.48 -5.00
N SER A 48 8.34 10.32 -4.76
CA SER A 48 9.22 9.60 -5.68
C SER A 48 8.97 8.09 -5.72
N ILE A 49 7.78 7.62 -5.33
CA ILE A 49 7.39 6.20 -5.42
C ILE A 49 5.96 6.00 -5.98
N HIS A 50 5.34 7.03 -6.56
CA HIS A 50 3.98 7.00 -7.11
C HIS A 50 3.88 7.83 -8.39
N PHE A 51 3.09 7.37 -9.35
CA PHE A 51 2.91 8.00 -10.67
C PHE A 51 4.24 8.25 -11.38
N ASP A 52 5.18 7.31 -11.22
CA ASP A 52 6.57 7.44 -11.63
C ASP A 52 7.16 6.09 -12.09
N GLY A 53 8.48 6.06 -12.30
CA GLY A 53 9.21 4.87 -12.74
C GLY A 53 9.67 3.93 -11.63
N LEU A 54 9.56 4.34 -10.36
CA LEU A 54 10.07 3.61 -9.19
C LEU A 54 8.97 2.82 -8.47
N PHE A 55 7.70 3.20 -8.65
CA PHE A 55 6.52 2.62 -8.00
C PHE A 55 6.59 1.10 -7.79
N LEU A 56 6.70 0.30 -8.86
CA LEU A 56 6.67 -1.16 -8.76
C LEU A 56 7.87 -1.74 -8.01
N ALA A 57 9.07 -1.24 -8.32
CA ALA A 57 10.31 -1.71 -7.72
C ALA A 57 10.40 -1.34 -6.23
N PHE A 58 10.02 -0.11 -5.87
CA PHE A 58 9.94 0.33 -4.48
C PHE A 58 8.97 -0.56 -3.69
N HIS A 59 7.72 -0.71 -4.16
CA HIS A 59 6.70 -1.43 -3.41
C HIS A 59 7.00 -2.93 -3.27
N ARG A 60 7.62 -3.58 -4.28
CA ARG A 60 8.12 -4.95 -4.14
C ARG A 60 9.16 -5.06 -3.02
N HIS A 61 10.16 -4.18 -3.01
CA HIS A 61 11.18 -4.25 -1.97
C HIS A 61 10.64 -3.84 -0.60
N TYR A 62 9.70 -2.90 -0.55
CA TYR A 62 9.03 -2.48 0.66
C TYR A 62 8.22 -3.62 1.30
N LEU A 63 7.49 -4.42 0.50
CA LEU A 63 6.85 -5.66 0.95
C LEU A 63 7.86 -6.68 1.48
N HIS A 64 9.02 -6.79 0.84
CA HIS A 64 10.06 -7.71 1.26
C HIS A 64 10.68 -7.29 2.60
N GLN A 65 11.02 -6.00 2.78
CA GLN A 65 11.51 -5.48 4.07
C GLN A 65 10.48 -5.69 5.18
N TYR A 66 9.20 -5.49 4.89
CA TYR A 66 8.13 -5.81 5.82
C TYR A 66 8.08 -7.30 6.17
N THR A 67 8.22 -8.17 5.17
CA THR A 67 8.27 -9.63 5.39
C THR A 67 9.47 -10.05 6.24
N LEU A 68 10.65 -9.45 6.01
CA LEU A 68 11.83 -9.69 6.82
C LEU A 68 11.61 -9.20 8.26
N ALA A 69 11.00 -8.04 8.48
CA ALA A 69 10.67 -7.59 9.83
C ALA A 69 9.70 -8.55 10.53
N LEU A 70 8.70 -9.09 9.84
CA LEU A 70 7.82 -10.12 10.40
C LEU A 70 8.60 -11.40 10.78
N GLN A 71 9.55 -11.82 9.94
CA GLN A 71 10.38 -13.02 10.15
C GLN A 71 11.38 -12.85 11.28
N ASP A 72 12.21 -11.81 11.20
CA ASP A 72 13.40 -11.62 12.03
C ASP A 72 13.07 -10.96 13.36
N GLU A 73 12.03 -10.11 13.42
CA GLU A 73 11.67 -9.36 14.61
C GLU A 73 10.41 -9.91 15.32
N CYS A 74 9.60 -10.71 14.62
CA CYS A 74 8.31 -11.22 15.11
C CYS A 74 8.08 -12.73 14.89
N ASP A 75 9.13 -13.49 14.57
CA ASP A 75 9.14 -14.96 14.47
C ASP A 75 8.09 -15.54 13.49
N TYR A 76 7.76 -14.82 12.41
CA TYR A 76 6.76 -15.26 11.43
C TYR A 76 7.37 -15.95 10.22
N TYR A 77 7.22 -17.28 10.14
CA TYR A 77 7.71 -18.07 9.01
C TYR A 77 6.60 -18.66 8.14
N GLY A 78 5.39 -18.12 8.26
CA GLY A 78 4.23 -18.55 7.48
C GLY A 78 4.14 -17.89 6.10
N PRO A 79 3.11 -18.25 5.31
CA PRO A 79 2.85 -17.64 4.00
C PRO A 79 2.48 -16.15 4.11
N VAL A 80 2.99 -15.29 3.22
CA VAL A 80 2.60 -13.88 3.16
C VAL A 80 1.36 -13.72 2.26
N PRO A 81 0.25 -13.14 2.75
CA PRO A 81 -0.99 -13.03 2.00
C PRO A 81 -1.00 -11.86 1.00
N TYR A 82 -1.80 -12.01 -0.07
CA TYR A 82 -2.28 -10.92 -0.91
C TYR A 82 -3.82 -10.86 -0.91
N TRP A 83 -4.40 -9.71 -1.26
CA TRP A 83 -5.84 -9.52 -1.35
C TRP A 83 -6.32 -9.38 -2.79
N ASP A 84 -6.91 -10.44 -3.33
CA ASP A 84 -7.57 -10.42 -4.63
C ASP A 84 -8.94 -9.71 -4.57
N TRP A 85 -8.92 -8.40 -4.83
CA TRP A 85 -10.12 -7.55 -4.91
C TRP A 85 -11.13 -8.05 -5.95
N SER A 86 -10.65 -8.68 -7.02
CA SER A 86 -11.47 -9.03 -8.18
C SER A 86 -12.50 -10.11 -7.88
N LYS A 87 -12.34 -10.86 -6.78
CA LYS A 87 -13.34 -11.81 -6.30
C LYS A 87 -14.56 -11.12 -5.71
N PHE A 88 -14.38 -9.95 -5.10
CA PHE A 88 -15.40 -9.25 -4.32
C PHE A 88 -15.68 -7.82 -4.82
N TRP A 89 -15.29 -7.48 -6.06
CA TRP A 89 -15.43 -6.13 -6.63
C TRP A 89 -16.85 -5.57 -6.61
N LYS A 90 -17.89 -6.43 -6.63
CA LYS A 90 -19.29 -5.99 -6.53
C LYS A 90 -19.70 -5.60 -5.12
N ASP A 91 -19.06 -6.21 -4.12
CA ASP A 91 -19.37 -6.03 -2.71
C ASP A 91 -18.14 -6.38 -1.84
N PRO A 92 -17.22 -5.44 -1.63
CA PRO A 92 -15.98 -5.70 -0.89
C PRO A 92 -16.20 -6.20 0.53
N LEU A 93 -17.33 -5.85 1.15
CA LEU A 93 -17.71 -6.28 2.50
C LEU A 93 -17.88 -7.80 2.63
N GLN A 94 -18.00 -8.54 1.52
CA GLN A 94 -18.03 -10.01 1.53
C GLN A 94 -16.63 -10.64 1.53
N ALA A 95 -15.57 -9.84 1.39
CA ALA A 95 -14.21 -10.34 1.45
C ALA A 95 -13.85 -10.74 2.90
N ALA A 96 -13.29 -11.93 3.08
CA ALA A 96 -12.87 -12.42 4.40
C ALA A 96 -11.83 -11.52 5.10
N VAL A 97 -11.08 -10.72 4.34
CA VAL A 97 -10.13 -9.75 4.91
C VAL A 97 -10.81 -8.52 5.51
N LEU A 98 -12.12 -8.32 5.26
CA LEU A 98 -12.94 -7.17 5.69
C LEU A 98 -14.15 -7.56 6.54
N ASP A 99 -14.29 -8.83 6.95
CA ASP A 99 -15.50 -9.32 7.61
C ASP A 99 -15.57 -8.99 9.12
N GLY A 100 -14.51 -8.41 9.69
CA GLY A 100 -14.45 -8.04 11.11
C GLY A 100 -14.20 -9.21 12.06
N SER A 101 -14.02 -10.43 11.57
CA SER A 101 -13.64 -11.59 12.39
C SER A 101 -12.21 -11.47 12.93
N ASP A 102 -11.86 -12.33 13.88
CA ASP A 102 -10.51 -12.41 14.44
C ASP A 102 -9.43 -12.83 13.40
N THR A 103 -9.86 -13.30 12.22
CA THR A 103 -8.95 -13.68 11.12
C THR A 103 -8.94 -12.68 9.95
N SER A 104 -9.54 -11.51 10.16
CA SER A 104 -9.62 -10.41 9.19
C SER A 104 -8.61 -9.30 9.49
N PHE A 105 -8.56 -8.30 8.62
CA PHE A 105 -7.83 -7.05 8.84
C PHE A 105 -8.75 -5.95 9.37
N GLY A 106 -9.77 -6.34 10.14
CA GLY A 106 -10.81 -5.46 10.64
C GLY A 106 -11.98 -5.30 9.67
N SER A 107 -13.06 -4.73 10.17
CA SER A 107 -14.30 -4.50 9.42
C SER A 107 -14.28 -3.21 8.60
N ASP A 108 -15.46 -2.75 8.18
CA ASP A 108 -15.70 -1.35 7.87
C ASP A 108 -15.56 -0.46 9.12
N GLY A 109 -15.53 0.85 8.92
CA GLY A 109 -15.61 1.82 9.99
C GLY A 109 -17.02 1.91 10.60
N GLU A 110 -17.10 2.45 11.82
CA GLU A 110 -18.35 2.88 12.42
C GLU A 110 -19.10 3.81 11.46
N TYR A 111 -20.40 3.57 11.28
CA TYR A 111 -21.19 4.36 10.36
C TYR A 111 -21.39 5.79 10.87
N ILE A 112 -21.04 6.77 10.03
CA ILE A 112 -21.25 8.18 10.33
C ILE A 112 -22.29 8.74 9.34
N PRO A 113 -23.51 9.09 9.80
CA PRO A 113 -24.56 9.60 8.92
C PRO A 113 -24.23 11.01 8.38
N ASN A 114 -24.82 11.34 7.23
CA ASN A 114 -24.78 12.69 6.64
C ASN A 114 -23.36 13.25 6.38
N ARG A 115 -22.41 12.38 6.01
CA ARG A 115 -21.09 12.83 5.56
C ARG A 115 -21.16 13.47 4.18
N ASN A 116 -20.24 14.39 3.94
CA ASN A 116 -19.96 14.91 2.61
C ASN A 116 -19.05 13.94 1.85
N ASP A 117 -19.02 14.09 0.53
CA ASP A 117 -18.06 13.38 -0.32
C ASP A 117 -16.62 13.63 0.15
N SER A 118 -15.81 12.58 0.09
CA SER A 118 -14.37 12.70 0.30
C SER A 118 -13.74 13.20 -0.99
N ILE A 119 -12.89 14.22 -0.89
CA ILE A 119 -12.24 14.85 -2.05
C ILE A 119 -10.74 14.60 -1.93
N VAL A 120 -10.18 13.82 -2.85
CA VAL A 120 -8.73 13.59 -2.94
C VAL A 120 -8.15 14.47 -4.03
N LYS A 121 -7.12 15.23 -3.67
CA LYS A 121 -6.46 16.19 -4.57
C LYS A 121 -5.00 15.81 -4.75
N PHE A 122 -4.70 15.14 -5.85
CA PHE A 122 -3.31 14.96 -6.26
C PHE A 122 -2.82 16.20 -7.01
N PRO A 123 -1.57 16.65 -6.79
CA PRO A 123 -0.98 17.69 -7.61
C PRO A 123 -1.08 17.35 -9.09
N HIS A 124 -1.60 18.28 -9.89
CA HIS A 124 -1.68 18.15 -11.36
C HIS A 124 -2.55 17.00 -11.89
N ALA A 125 -3.40 16.39 -11.06
CA ALA A 125 -4.43 15.44 -11.50
C ALA A 125 -5.84 16.01 -11.25
N PRO A 126 -6.88 15.48 -11.93
CA PRO A 126 -8.26 15.79 -11.60
C PRO A 126 -8.58 15.43 -10.14
N GLU A 127 -9.43 16.23 -9.50
CA GLU A 127 -9.95 15.88 -8.17
C GLU A 127 -10.76 14.59 -8.25
N VAL A 128 -10.53 13.68 -7.31
CA VAL A 128 -11.31 12.45 -7.17
C VAL A 128 -12.34 12.66 -6.08
N ILE A 129 -13.62 12.58 -6.46
CA ILE A 129 -14.75 12.76 -5.56
C ILE A 129 -15.34 11.39 -5.27
N ILE A 130 -15.36 11.02 -3.98
CA ILE A 130 -15.79 9.71 -3.51
C ILE A 130 -16.99 9.93 -2.57
N PRO A 131 -18.20 9.53 -2.98
CA PRO A 131 -19.37 9.57 -2.11
C PRO A 131 -19.16 8.73 -0.84
N PRO A 132 -19.80 9.09 0.29
CA PRO A 132 -19.74 8.29 1.50
C PRO A 132 -20.14 6.84 1.25
N GLY A 133 -19.36 5.92 1.81
CA GLY A 133 -19.64 4.50 1.84
C GLY A 133 -20.56 4.11 3.00
N THR A 134 -20.32 2.93 3.54
CA THR A 134 -21.12 2.34 4.64
C THR A 134 -20.51 2.53 6.02
N GLY A 135 -19.39 3.25 6.12
CA GLY A 135 -18.65 3.46 7.36
C GLY A 135 -18.36 4.94 7.63
N GLY A 136 -17.08 5.24 7.81
CA GLY A 136 -16.53 6.59 8.00
C GLY A 136 -15.71 6.76 9.27
N GLY A 137 -16.06 6.04 10.33
CA GLY A 137 -15.40 6.10 11.62
C GLY A 137 -14.29 5.06 11.79
N CYS A 138 -13.86 4.90 13.05
CA CYS A 138 -12.91 3.86 13.45
C CYS A 138 -13.39 2.48 13.02
N LEU A 139 -12.46 1.55 12.73
CA LEU A 139 -12.79 0.14 12.55
C LEU A 139 -13.70 -0.34 13.70
N LYS A 140 -14.83 -0.94 13.33
CA LYS A 140 -15.83 -1.40 14.31
C LYS A 140 -15.38 -2.69 15.00
N ASP A 141 -14.93 -3.66 14.22
CA ASP A 141 -14.62 -5.01 14.65
C ASP A 141 -13.24 -5.48 14.12
N GLY A 142 -12.75 -6.58 14.69
CA GLY A 142 -11.53 -7.28 14.27
C GLY A 142 -10.24 -6.91 15.02
N PRO A 143 -9.10 -7.55 14.66
CA PRO A 143 -7.89 -7.57 15.48
C PRO A 143 -7.14 -6.24 15.59
N PHE A 144 -7.45 -5.29 14.71
CA PHE A 144 -6.76 -4.00 14.62
C PHE A 144 -7.62 -2.82 15.11
N LYS A 145 -8.84 -3.06 15.64
CA LYS A 145 -9.78 -1.99 16.01
C LYS A 145 -9.24 -1.01 17.06
N ASP A 146 -8.41 -1.51 17.98
CA ASP A 146 -7.85 -0.73 19.08
C ASP A 146 -6.46 -0.13 18.76
N TYR A 147 -5.88 -0.52 17.63
CA TYR A 147 -4.57 -0.04 17.17
C TYR A 147 -4.66 1.41 16.70
N LYS A 148 -3.55 2.14 16.87
CA LYS A 148 -3.48 3.57 16.58
C LYS A 148 -2.53 3.84 15.44
N MET A 149 -2.97 4.70 14.54
CA MET A 149 -2.13 5.37 13.55
C MET A 149 -1.53 6.59 14.24
N ASN A 150 -0.20 6.70 14.26
CA ASN A 150 0.49 7.79 14.93
C ASN A 150 0.89 8.92 13.99
N LEU A 151 1.03 8.64 12.69
CA LEU A 151 1.46 9.56 11.64
C LEU A 151 0.29 10.00 10.76
N GLY A 152 0.48 11.06 9.99
CA GLY A 152 -0.51 11.68 9.10
C GLY A 152 -1.67 12.37 9.83
N PRO A 153 -2.73 12.74 9.11
CA PRO A 153 -2.82 12.73 7.64
C PRO A 153 -1.88 13.76 6.99
N VAL A 154 -1.62 13.62 5.69
CA VAL A 154 -0.83 14.56 4.88
C VAL A 154 -1.71 15.25 3.83
N LEU A 155 -2.45 14.49 3.02
CA LEU A 155 -3.33 15.06 1.99
C LEU A 155 -4.77 15.25 2.48
N LEU A 156 -5.21 14.47 3.46
CA LEU A 156 -6.57 14.58 3.98
C LEU A 156 -6.67 15.67 5.05
N GLU A 157 -7.83 16.33 5.09
CA GLU A 157 -8.13 17.34 6.11
C GLU A 157 -8.90 16.75 7.31
N PRO A 158 -8.62 17.21 8.54
CA PRO A 158 -7.54 18.14 8.90
C PRO A 158 -6.15 17.47 8.79
N GLN A 159 -5.19 18.18 8.21
CA GLN A 159 -3.81 17.69 8.12
C GLN A 159 -3.19 17.46 9.51
N GLY A 160 -2.33 16.45 9.60
CA GLY A 160 -1.58 16.13 10.80
C GLY A 160 -0.45 17.12 11.08
N PRO A 161 0.04 17.19 12.32
CA PRO A 161 1.17 18.04 12.71
C PRO A 161 2.44 17.71 11.92
N ASP A 162 3.31 18.70 11.74
CA ASP A 162 4.62 18.58 11.09
C ASP A 162 4.57 17.99 9.66
N GLY A 163 3.50 18.30 8.92
CA GLY A 163 3.26 17.71 7.59
C GLY A 163 2.95 16.23 7.67
N GLY A 164 2.25 15.79 8.72
CA GLY A 164 1.95 14.39 9.01
C GLY A 164 3.06 13.61 9.73
N ARG A 165 4.21 14.22 10.03
CA ARG A 165 5.31 13.54 10.75
C ARG A 165 5.16 13.59 12.27
N GLY A 166 4.36 14.53 12.77
CA GLY A 166 4.17 14.75 14.20
C GLY A 166 3.29 13.69 14.85
N PHE A 167 3.34 13.60 16.17
CA PHE A 167 2.56 12.61 16.93
C PHE A 167 1.06 12.93 16.90
N ASN A 168 0.27 12.07 16.25
CA ASN A 168 -1.16 12.24 16.06
C ASN A 168 -1.94 10.92 16.21
N PRO A 169 -1.96 10.32 17.43
CA PRO A 169 -2.56 9.02 17.67
C PRO A 169 -4.08 9.03 17.47
N ARG A 170 -4.57 8.20 16.56
CA ARG A 170 -5.99 8.03 16.24
C ARG A 170 -6.28 6.61 15.78
N CYS A 171 -7.54 6.17 15.83
CA CYS A 171 -7.93 4.85 15.35
C CYS A 171 -7.73 4.72 13.83
N ILE A 172 -7.50 3.51 13.34
CA ILE A 172 -7.65 3.19 11.91
C ILE A 172 -9.12 3.37 11.54
N ASN A 173 -9.40 4.06 10.44
CA ASN A 173 -10.74 4.35 9.96
C ASN A 173 -10.93 3.90 8.52
N ARG A 174 -12.14 3.44 8.19
CA ARG A 174 -12.53 2.99 6.85
C ARG A 174 -13.93 3.50 6.50
N ASP A 175 -14.17 3.62 5.21
CA ASP A 175 -15.45 3.95 4.63
C ASP A 175 -15.63 3.18 3.31
N ILE A 176 -15.99 1.91 3.42
CA ILE A 176 -15.92 1.00 2.29
C ILE A 176 -16.87 1.43 1.17
N SER A 177 -16.31 1.64 -0.02
CA SER A 177 -17.00 2.18 -1.19
C SER A 177 -17.17 1.13 -2.29
N LYS A 178 -18.42 0.70 -2.49
CA LYS A 178 -18.80 -0.19 -3.61
C LYS A 178 -18.59 0.46 -4.98
N LEU A 179 -18.66 1.80 -5.04
CA LEU A 179 -18.41 2.55 -6.27
C LEU A 179 -16.95 2.37 -6.71
N MET A 180 -16.01 2.63 -5.81
CA MET A 180 -14.58 2.54 -6.11
C MET A 180 -14.14 1.09 -6.38
N ALA A 181 -14.73 0.13 -5.68
CA ALA A 181 -14.51 -1.29 -5.94
C ALA A 181 -14.85 -1.72 -7.37
N GLY A 182 -15.73 -0.98 -8.07
CA GLY A 182 -16.09 -1.21 -9.47
C GLY A 182 -14.89 -1.26 -10.42
N ASN A 183 -13.82 -0.53 -10.13
CA ASN A 183 -12.61 -0.52 -10.95
C ASN A 183 -11.67 -1.70 -10.69
N SER A 184 -11.89 -2.46 -9.62
CA SER A 184 -11.18 -3.71 -9.31
C SER A 184 -11.79 -4.93 -10.01
N ARG A 185 -12.73 -4.73 -10.94
CA ARG A 185 -13.38 -5.81 -11.69
C ARG A 185 -12.40 -6.60 -12.57
N PRO A 186 -12.64 -7.91 -12.80
CA PRO A 186 -11.74 -8.75 -13.60
C PRO A 186 -11.38 -8.20 -14.98
N SER A 187 -12.31 -7.52 -15.67
CA SER A 187 -12.03 -6.95 -17.00
C SER A 187 -11.02 -5.81 -17.00
N ASN A 188 -10.83 -5.11 -15.87
CA ASN A 188 -9.77 -4.11 -15.74
C ASN A 188 -8.42 -4.81 -15.47
N LEU A 189 -8.39 -5.87 -14.66
CA LEU A 189 -7.19 -6.68 -14.46
C LEU A 189 -6.72 -7.35 -15.76
N THR A 190 -7.65 -7.83 -16.59
CA THR A 190 -7.29 -8.37 -17.92
C THR A 190 -6.62 -7.32 -18.81
N LYS A 191 -7.04 -6.04 -18.74
CA LYS A 191 -6.38 -4.95 -19.49
C LYS A 191 -4.96 -4.70 -18.99
N VAL A 192 -4.79 -4.63 -17.66
CA VAL A 192 -3.47 -4.51 -17.01
C VAL A 192 -2.54 -5.63 -17.50
N LEU A 193 -2.98 -6.87 -17.42
CA LEU A 193 -2.17 -8.03 -17.81
C LEU A 193 -1.89 -8.12 -19.33
N ALA A 194 -2.66 -7.40 -20.14
CA ALA A 194 -2.49 -7.30 -21.59
C ALA A 194 -1.62 -6.10 -22.02
N ALA A 195 -1.12 -5.30 -21.09
CA ALA A 195 -0.24 -4.17 -21.39
C ALA A 195 0.99 -4.60 -22.22
N LYS A 196 1.35 -3.79 -23.21
CA LYS A 196 2.41 -4.14 -24.18
C LYS A 196 3.82 -3.96 -23.62
N ASP A 197 3.99 -3.02 -22.70
CA ASP A 197 5.25 -2.62 -22.08
C ASP A 197 5.01 -2.13 -20.65
N LEU A 198 6.09 -1.92 -19.89
CA LEU A 198 6.02 -1.50 -18.50
C LEU A 198 5.35 -0.13 -18.32
N GLY A 199 5.50 0.78 -19.28
CA GLY A 199 4.88 2.10 -19.21
C GLY A 199 3.35 2.01 -19.28
N GLU A 200 2.81 1.25 -20.23
CA GLU A 200 1.37 0.98 -20.30
C GLU A 200 0.88 0.21 -19.07
N PHE A 201 1.65 -0.77 -18.58
CA PHE A 201 1.30 -1.51 -17.37
C PHE A 201 1.19 -0.57 -16.16
N ASN A 202 2.19 0.28 -15.95
CA ASN A 202 2.23 1.21 -14.82
C ASN A 202 1.08 2.23 -14.88
N LEU A 203 0.77 2.77 -16.06
CA LEU A 203 -0.37 3.68 -16.24
C LEU A 203 -1.73 3.03 -15.98
N LEU A 204 -1.87 1.71 -16.20
CA LEU A 204 -3.11 0.98 -15.89
C LEU A 204 -3.21 0.56 -14.41
N ILE A 205 -2.07 0.45 -13.73
CA ILE A 205 -2.00 0.15 -12.30
C ILE A 205 -2.16 1.43 -11.47
N ASP A 206 -1.26 2.38 -11.64
CA ASP A 206 -1.02 3.51 -10.74
C ASP A 206 -1.45 4.84 -11.38
N ASP A 207 -2.68 4.89 -11.90
CA ASP A 207 -3.32 6.13 -12.35
C ASP A 207 -4.28 6.67 -11.29
N ALA A 208 -4.28 7.99 -11.08
CA ALA A 208 -4.96 8.63 -9.96
C ALA A 208 -6.49 8.51 -9.99
N ALA A 209 -7.09 8.29 -11.17
CA ALA A 209 -8.53 8.19 -11.32
C ALA A 209 -9.01 6.76 -11.57
N SER A 210 -8.25 5.98 -12.35
CA SER A 210 -8.70 4.73 -12.93
C SER A 210 -7.79 3.53 -12.66
N GLY A 211 -6.62 3.77 -12.08
CA GLY A 211 -5.66 2.73 -11.74
C GLY A 211 -6.22 1.72 -10.75
N VAL A 212 -5.93 0.43 -10.97
CA VAL A 212 -6.37 -0.63 -10.03
C VAL A 212 -5.67 -0.54 -8.67
N HIS A 213 -4.48 0.05 -8.59
CA HIS A 213 -3.81 0.40 -7.33
C HIS A 213 -4.62 1.45 -6.57
N THR A 214 -4.82 2.62 -7.19
CA THR A 214 -5.59 3.72 -6.59
C THR A 214 -6.98 3.28 -6.14
N ASN A 215 -7.69 2.51 -6.96
CA ASN A 215 -9.03 2.03 -6.60
C ASN A 215 -9.01 0.93 -5.54
N GLY A 216 -7.96 0.11 -5.47
CA GLY A 216 -7.79 -0.87 -4.41
C GLY A 216 -7.58 -0.21 -3.04
N HIS A 217 -6.93 0.95 -2.99
CA HIS A 217 -6.91 1.84 -1.83
C HIS A 217 -8.28 2.51 -1.62
N PHE A 218 -8.83 3.17 -2.64
CA PHE A 218 -10.01 4.03 -2.49
C PHE A 218 -11.31 3.29 -2.17
N GLN A 219 -11.41 2.00 -2.50
CA GLN A 219 -12.55 1.17 -2.07
C GLN A 219 -12.61 0.98 -0.55
N LEU A 220 -11.53 1.20 0.18
CA LEU A 220 -11.52 1.12 1.65
C LEU A 220 -11.88 2.44 2.31
N GLY A 221 -11.75 3.57 1.60
CA GLY A 221 -12.00 4.90 2.15
C GLY A 221 -11.11 5.24 3.35
N GLY A 222 -11.54 6.20 4.16
CA GLY A 222 -10.82 6.59 5.38
C GLY A 222 -9.35 6.95 5.13
N ILE A 223 -8.43 6.39 5.92
CA ILE A 223 -6.99 6.68 5.79
C ILE A 223 -6.38 6.20 4.46
N GLN A 224 -7.02 5.23 3.79
CA GLN A 224 -6.53 4.72 2.50
C GLN A 224 -6.66 5.74 1.37
N LEU A 225 -7.38 6.84 1.59
CA LEU A 225 -7.43 7.97 0.67
C LEU A 225 -6.20 8.89 0.77
N ASP A 226 -5.35 8.68 1.77
CA ASP A 226 -4.09 9.43 1.95
C ASP A 226 -2.91 8.59 1.43
N PRO A 227 -2.34 8.91 0.25
CA PRO A 227 -1.26 8.13 -0.34
C PRO A 227 0.05 8.22 0.46
N PHE A 228 0.20 9.17 1.39
CA PHE A 228 1.42 9.26 2.19
C PHE A 228 1.42 8.23 3.31
N VAL A 229 0.27 8.03 3.93
CA VAL A 229 0.13 7.26 5.16
C VAL A 229 -0.85 6.10 5.03
N SER A 230 -1.18 5.68 3.81
CA SER A 230 -1.99 4.48 3.56
C SER A 230 -1.43 3.21 4.23
N PRO A 231 -0.10 3.01 4.44
CA PRO A 231 0.38 1.86 5.21
C PRO A 231 -0.07 1.83 6.66
N SER A 232 -0.64 2.92 7.20
CA SER A 232 -1.16 2.97 8.57
C SER A 232 -2.29 1.97 8.83
N ASP A 233 -2.98 1.52 7.78
CA ASP A 233 -3.94 0.43 7.84
C ASP A 233 -3.26 -0.88 7.37
N PRO A 234 -3.18 -1.92 8.22
CA PRO A 234 -2.53 -3.20 7.92
C PRO A 234 -3.00 -3.94 6.66
N ILE A 235 -4.16 -3.61 6.11
CA ILE A 235 -4.59 -4.18 4.83
C ILE A 235 -3.73 -3.71 3.63
N PHE A 236 -2.97 -2.61 3.80
CA PHE A 236 -2.02 -2.11 2.79
C PHE A 236 -1.10 -3.21 2.26
N TRP A 237 -0.57 -4.04 3.15
CA TRP A 237 0.38 -5.09 2.79
C TRP A 237 -0.23 -6.13 1.86
N LEU A 238 -1.49 -6.50 2.13
CA LEU A 238 -2.22 -7.44 1.28
C LEU A 238 -2.61 -6.79 -0.05
N HIS A 239 -2.92 -5.50 -0.02
CA HIS A 239 -3.21 -4.74 -1.23
C HIS A 239 -1.97 -4.71 -2.16
N HIS A 240 -0.81 -4.31 -1.64
CA HIS A 240 0.42 -4.28 -2.43
C HIS A 240 0.92 -5.66 -2.83
N GLY A 241 0.65 -6.72 -2.04
CA GLY A 241 0.89 -8.10 -2.47
C GLY A 241 0.12 -8.46 -3.75
N MET A 242 -1.10 -7.92 -3.94
CA MET A 242 -1.87 -8.14 -5.17
C MET A 242 -1.33 -7.31 -6.34
N ILE A 243 -0.79 -6.10 -6.08
CA ILE A 243 -0.08 -5.31 -7.10
C ILE A 243 1.16 -6.06 -7.59
N ASP A 244 1.98 -6.55 -6.65
CA ASP A 244 3.18 -7.29 -6.97
C ASP A 244 2.87 -8.64 -7.66
N TYR A 245 1.77 -9.30 -7.28
CA TYR A 245 1.24 -10.45 -8.01
C TYR A 245 0.94 -10.12 -9.48
N LEU A 246 0.17 -9.05 -9.74
CA LEU A 246 -0.16 -8.65 -11.12
C LEU A 246 1.10 -8.34 -11.93
N TRP A 247 2.08 -7.67 -11.33
CA TRP A 247 3.36 -7.39 -12.00
C TRP A 247 4.13 -8.68 -12.29
N SER A 248 4.19 -9.60 -11.34
CA SER A 248 4.85 -10.90 -11.49
C SER A 248 4.20 -11.74 -12.60
N VAL A 249 2.87 -11.78 -12.67
CA VAL A 249 2.14 -12.46 -13.76
C VAL A 249 2.43 -11.81 -15.10
N TRP A 250 2.42 -10.48 -15.19
CA TRP A 250 2.73 -9.77 -16.43
C TRP A 250 4.19 -10.02 -16.88
N GLN A 251 5.16 -9.95 -15.97
CA GLN A 251 6.56 -10.30 -16.27
C GLN A 251 6.66 -11.77 -16.74
N GLY A 252 5.97 -12.70 -16.08
CA GLY A 252 6.02 -14.14 -16.39
C GLY A 252 5.53 -14.52 -17.79
N GLN A 253 4.72 -13.70 -18.46
CA GLN A 253 4.26 -13.96 -19.83
C GLN A 253 5.38 -13.81 -20.88
N ASP A 254 6.39 -12.97 -20.60
CA ASP A 254 7.60 -12.80 -21.42
C ASP A 254 8.75 -12.32 -20.52
N TYR A 255 9.27 -13.23 -19.70
CA TYR A 255 10.21 -12.85 -18.65
C TYR A 255 11.48 -12.21 -19.20
N ALA A 256 12.05 -12.76 -20.28
CA ALA A 256 13.27 -12.23 -20.89
C ALA A 256 13.06 -10.81 -21.47
N GLY A 257 11.90 -10.53 -22.06
CA GLY A 257 11.58 -9.23 -22.63
C GLY A 257 11.07 -8.20 -21.62
N ARG A 258 10.53 -8.64 -20.47
CA ARG A 258 9.83 -7.78 -19.49
C ARG A 258 10.57 -7.57 -18.19
N ARG A 259 11.46 -8.49 -17.77
CA ARG A 259 12.15 -8.42 -16.47
C ARG A 259 12.84 -7.07 -16.28
N ASP A 260 13.69 -6.69 -17.23
CA ASP A 260 14.58 -5.54 -17.11
C ASP A 260 13.99 -4.24 -17.68
N GLN A 261 12.68 -4.21 -17.96
CA GLN A 261 12.05 -2.99 -18.42
C GLN A 261 12.07 -1.93 -17.32
N VAL A 262 12.29 -0.68 -17.74
CA VAL A 262 12.19 0.52 -16.92
C VAL A 262 11.37 1.54 -17.69
N TRP A 263 10.72 2.44 -16.97
CA TRP A 263 9.85 3.47 -17.56
C TRP A 263 9.89 4.71 -16.67
N GLY A 264 9.44 5.85 -17.20
CA GLY A 264 9.14 7.03 -16.38
C GLY A 264 10.36 7.71 -15.77
N THR A 265 10.10 8.55 -14.78
CA THR A 265 11.05 9.43 -14.10
C THR A 265 11.04 9.18 -12.59
N GLY A 266 11.91 9.81 -11.82
CA GLY A 266 12.03 9.62 -10.36
C GLY A 266 11.15 10.55 -9.50
N THR A 267 10.20 11.27 -10.11
CA THR A 267 9.30 12.21 -9.43
C THR A 267 7.87 12.02 -9.89
N ILE A 268 6.92 12.19 -8.97
CA ILE A 268 5.47 12.10 -9.21
C ILE A 268 5.03 12.93 -10.43
N GLY A 269 4.50 12.27 -11.45
CA GLY A 269 4.06 12.93 -12.69
C GLY A 269 5.16 13.71 -13.42
N ASN A 270 6.43 13.43 -13.12
CA ASN A 270 7.62 14.18 -13.55
C ASN A 270 7.61 15.65 -13.08
N ILE A 271 7.16 15.91 -11.85
CA ILE A 271 7.05 17.26 -11.27
C ILE A 271 7.74 17.33 -9.88
N PRO A 272 8.82 18.13 -9.75
CA PRO A 272 9.57 18.77 -10.83
C PRO A 272 10.19 17.73 -11.78
N PRO A 273 10.61 18.12 -13.01
CA PRO A 273 11.26 17.21 -13.92
C PRO A 273 12.48 16.52 -13.30
N SER A 274 12.60 15.21 -13.50
CA SER A 274 13.74 14.40 -13.04
C SER A 274 14.25 13.49 -14.14
N ASP A 275 15.40 12.87 -13.91
CA ASP A 275 15.99 11.93 -14.85
C ASP A 275 15.09 10.70 -15.06
N ASN A 276 15.20 10.10 -16.24
CA ASN A 276 14.54 8.83 -16.52
C ASN A 276 15.07 7.74 -15.58
N VAL A 277 14.16 6.90 -15.09
CA VAL A 277 14.54 5.75 -14.28
C VAL A 277 15.30 4.74 -15.13
N THR A 278 16.38 4.22 -14.56
CA THR A 278 17.20 3.15 -15.11
C THR A 278 17.36 2.06 -14.06
N LEU A 279 17.91 0.92 -14.48
CA LEU A 279 18.28 -0.17 -13.57
C LEU A 279 19.33 0.25 -12.51
N ASP A 280 20.05 1.36 -12.74
CA ASP A 280 21.04 1.93 -11.82
C ASP A 280 20.48 3.05 -10.95
N THR A 281 19.24 3.49 -11.17
CA THR A 281 18.60 4.48 -10.31
C THR A 281 18.50 3.92 -8.89
N LEU A 282 18.94 4.72 -7.91
CA LEU A 282 18.95 4.35 -6.51
C LEU A 282 17.62 4.73 -5.84
N ILE A 283 17.12 3.82 -5.00
CA ILE A 283 15.91 4.00 -4.20
C ILE A 283 16.31 4.06 -2.72
N ASN A 284 15.80 5.05 -1.99
CA ASN A 284 15.99 5.15 -0.55
C ASN A 284 14.84 4.44 0.19
N PHE A 285 15.18 3.69 1.24
CA PHE A 285 14.21 3.03 2.13
C PHE A 285 14.35 3.51 3.57
N GLU A 286 15.01 4.65 3.78
CA GLU A 286 15.20 5.29 5.08
C GLU A 286 15.73 4.30 6.13
N VAL A 287 15.05 4.16 7.27
CA VAL A 287 15.43 3.27 8.37
C VAL A 287 15.15 1.78 8.11
N LEU A 288 14.60 1.43 6.94
CA LEU A 288 14.32 0.04 6.56
C LEU A 288 15.47 -0.61 5.79
N SER A 289 16.53 0.13 5.45
CA SER A 289 17.69 -0.42 4.73
C SER A 289 18.97 0.32 5.09
N ASP A 290 20.12 -0.34 4.94
CA ASP A 290 21.45 0.24 5.12
C ASP A 290 21.86 1.15 3.93
N GLY A 291 20.98 2.07 3.56
CA GLY A 291 21.16 3.06 2.50
C GLY A 291 20.49 2.73 1.16
N PRO A 292 20.70 3.59 0.15
CA PRO A 292 20.02 3.45 -1.14
C PRO A 292 20.47 2.23 -1.94
N ARG A 293 19.52 1.61 -2.65
CA ARG A 293 19.74 0.38 -3.43
C ARG A 293 19.26 0.55 -4.87
N PRO A 294 19.92 -0.07 -5.87
CA PRO A 294 19.59 0.15 -7.27
C PRO A 294 18.38 -0.69 -7.73
N VAL A 295 17.57 -0.14 -8.64
CA VAL A 295 16.38 -0.78 -9.22
C VAL A 295 16.66 -2.20 -9.72
N ARG A 296 17.83 -2.48 -10.29
CA ARG A 296 18.23 -3.81 -10.79
C ARG A 296 18.09 -4.95 -9.78
N GLU A 297 18.14 -4.65 -8.49
CA GLU A 297 17.98 -5.67 -7.44
C GLU A 297 16.52 -6.08 -7.23
N PHE A 298 15.58 -5.28 -7.76
CA PHE A 298 14.16 -5.35 -7.40
C PHE A 298 13.24 -5.79 -8.55
N VAL A 299 13.77 -6.09 -9.72
CA VAL A 299 12.97 -6.38 -10.93
C VAL A 299 12.63 -7.86 -11.13
N SER A 300 13.10 -8.75 -10.25
CA SER A 300 12.81 -10.18 -10.25
C SER A 300 12.20 -10.59 -8.91
N THR A 301 11.51 -11.73 -8.82
CA THR A 301 11.09 -12.35 -7.54
C THR A 301 11.93 -13.56 -7.15
N ILE A 302 12.88 -13.95 -8.00
CA ILE A 302 13.71 -15.17 -7.87
C ILE A 302 15.21 -14.90 -8.03
N GLU A 303 15.61 -13.62 -8.03
CA GLU A 303 16.99 -13.18 -8.09
C GLU A 303 17.23 -12.11 -7.02
N GLY A 304 18.51 -11.81 -6.76
CA GLY A 304 18.89 -10.81 -5.76
C GLY A 304 18.46 -11.23 -4.36
N PRO A 305 17.76 -10.37 -3.59
CA PRO A 305 17.31 -10.70 -2.23
C PRO A 305 16.09 -11.64 -2.20
N TYR A 306 15.50 -11.98 -3.34
CA TYR A 306 14.23 -12.67 -3.39
C TYR A 306 14.32 -14.12 -3.87
N CYS A 307 13.43 -14.94 -3.31
CA CYS A 307 13.20 -16.31 -3.74
C CYS A 307 11.75 -16.71 -3.46
N TYR A 308 10.79 -16.07 -4.14
CA TYR A 308 9.37 -16.34 -3.96
C TYR A 308 8.58 -16.35 -5.28
N VAL A 309 7.42 -17.00 -5.23
CA VAL A 309 6.40 -17.02 -6.27
C VAL A 309 5.03 -16.84 -5.63
N TYR A 310 4.04 -16.47 -6.44
CA TYR A 310 2.65 -16.40 -6.02
C TYR A 310 1.89 -17.66 -6.44
N GLU A 311 0.95 -18.08 -5.59
CA GLU A 311 0.01 -19.19 -5.80
C GLU A 311 -1.46 -18.72 -5.85
#